data_AF-A0A8M1KCI0-F1
#
_entry.id   AF-A0A8M1KCI0-F1
#
_cell.length_a   1.000
_cell.length_b   1.000
_cell.length_c   1.000
_cell.angle_alpha   90.00
_cell.angle_beta   90.00
_cell.angle_gamma   90.00
#
_symmetry.space_group_name_H-M   'P 1'
#
loop_
_entity.id
_entity.type
_entity.pdbx_description
1 polymer ?
#
loop_
_entity_poly.entity_id
_entity_poly.type
_entity_poly.pdbx_seq_one_letter_code
_entity_poly.pdbx_strand_id
1 'polypeptide(L)'
;MCHIPVFCWMAATVLEYMLTKAESGEIPTSLTQMYTHFLIIQTKHRSQKYGNRDADALWNLKTILSLCKLAFQQLEKGNLIFYEEDLRESGIDVTEASVYSGMCTEIFREEAGLYQGKVFCFVHLSIQEFLAALYVFLHFSKRESNMPDQHHTSQLNSLLSANKPHDLHQTAVDLALRNENGHLDLFLRFLLGLSLESNQKLLQDLLPQTGSSSLNTEETVKYIQQKIREVPNPERCINLFHCLNELNDPSLVDEVKGYLRKGKETREDLSLSQLSALAFVLLLSDQELEEFNLTDYGGWHSPVRSDAGLLRMLSVVKASRRVK
;
A
#
# COMPACT_ATOMS: atom_id res chain seq x y z
N MET A 1 -3.60 -10.41 -7.07
CA MET A 1 -2.23 -10.22 -6.52
C MET A 1 -1.33 -11.43 -6.75
N CYS A 2 -1.79 -12.67 -6.51
CA CYS A 2 -0.95 -13.87 -6.58
C CYS A 2 -0.40 -14.26 -7.98
N HIS A 3 -0.71 -13.51 -9.04
CA HIS A 3 -0.04 -13.66 -10.35
C HIS A 3 1.41 -13.17 -10.34
N ILE A 4 1.81 -12.36 -9.34
CA ILE A 4 3.20 -11.92 -9.15
C ILE A 4 3.85 -12.83 -8.09
N PRO A 5 5.00 -13.47 -8.37
CA PRO A 5 5.61 -14.46 -7.49
C PRO A 5 5.84 -13.98 -6.06
N VAL A 6 6.31 -12.74 -5.86
CA VAL A 6 6.55 -12.21 -4.50
C VAL A 6 5.26 -12.11 -3.70
N PHE A 7 4.14 -11.71 -4.31
CA PHE A 7 2.85 -11.64 -3.63
C PHE A 7 2.30 -13.03 -3.32
N CYS A 8 2.52 -14.01 -4.20
CA CYS A 8 2.18 -15.40 -3.93
C CYS A 8 2.97 -15.94 -2.74
N TRP A 9 4.29 -15.69 -2.70
CA TRP A 9 5.16 -16.08 -1.60
C TRP A 9 4.75 -15.44 -0.27
N MET A 10 4.47 -14.13 -0.26
CA MET A 10 3.99 -13.42 0.93
C MET A 10 2.65 -13.99 1.42
N ALA A 11 1.68 -14.18 0.53
CA ALA A 11 0.38 -14.72 0.88
C ALA A 11 0.50 -16.15 1.44
N ALA A 12 1.33 -17.00 0.82
CA ALA A 12 1.58 -18.35 1.30
C ALA A 12 2.21 -18.34 2.70
N THR A 13 3.23 -17.49 2.92
CA THR A 13 3.91 -17.34 4.22
C THR A 13 2.92 -16.93 5.32
N VAL A 14 2.06 -15.95 5.03
CA VAL A 14 1.05 -15.46 5.99
C VAL A 14 0.00 -16.53 6.27
N LEU A 15 -0.57 -17.15 5.24
CA LEU A 15 -1.59 -18.18 5.40
C LEU A 15 -1.06 -19.42 6.12
N GLU A 16 0.15 -19.88 5.80
CA GLU A 16 0.79 -21.01 6.48
C GLU A 16 0.95 -20.73 7.98
N TYR A 17 1.45 -19.55 8.34
CA TYR A 17 1.63 -19.17 9.73
C TYR A 17 0.29 -19.15 10.50
N MET A 18 -0.75 -18.55 9.91
CA MET A 18 -2.07 -18.46 10.53
C MET A 18 -2.75 -19.83 10.70
N LEU A 19 -2.60 -20.73 9.72
CA LEU A 19 -3.22 -22.06 9.76
C LEU A 19 -2.49 -23.04 10.70
N THR A 20 -1.18 -22.87 10.92
CA THR A 20 -0.36 -23.85 11.66
C THR A 20 -0.11 -23.47 13.13
N LYS A 21 -0.12 -22.19 13.48
CA LYS A 21 0.33 -21.73 14.82
C LYS A 21 -0.77 -21.50 15.85
N ALA A 22 -2.01 -21.88 15.55
CA ALA A 22 -3.17 -21.70 16.44
C ALA A 22 -3.42 -20.23 16.88
N GLU A 23 -2.84 -19.26 16.17
CA GLU A 23 -3.27 -17.87 16.27
C GLU A 23 -4.58 -17.76 15.50
N SER A 24 -5.71 -17.73 16.21
CA SER A 24 -7.07 -17.59 15.66
C SER A 24 -7.34 -16.19 15.10
N GLY A 25 -6.37 -15.62 14.39
CA GLY A 25 -6.49 -14.32 13.75
C GLY A 25 -7.38 -14.40 12.51
N GLU A 26 -8.05 -13.30 12.20
CA GLU A 26 -8.81 -13.16 10.95
C GLU A 26 -7.85 -13.13 9.76
N ILE A 27 -8.20 -13.85 8.68
CA ILE A 27 -7.43 -13.84 7.43
C ILE A 27 -7.35 -12.39 6.92
N PRO A 28 -6.17 -11.89 6.51
CA PRO A 28 -6.03 -10.55 5.99
C PRO A 28 -6.99 -10.29 4.82
N THR A 29 -7.81 -9.26 4.95
CA THR A 29 -8.79 -8.86 3.93
C THR A 29 -8.32 -7.66 3.10
N SER A 30 -7.27 -6.96 3.56
CA SER A 30 -6.64 -5.85 2.84
C SER A 30 -5.15 -6.09 2.55
N LEU A 31 -4.58 -5.28 1.64
CA LEU A 31 -3.15 -5.36 1.34
C LEU A 31 -2.33 -4.97 2.58
N THR A 32 -2.76 -3.93 3.28
CA THR A 32 -2.05 -3.45 4.47
C THR A 32 -2.03 -4.48 5.59
N GLN A 33 -3.15 -5.19 5.82
CA GLN A 33 -3.18 -6.30 6.77
C GLN A 33 -2.21 -7.40 6.38
N MET A 34 -2.20 -7.79 5.10
CA MET A 34 -1.30 -8.85 4.59
C MET A 34 0.17 -8.50 4.86
N TYR A 35 0.58 -7.26 4.58
CA TYR A 35 1.95 -6.79 4.79
C TYR A 35 2.30 -6.63 6.28
N THR A 36 1.33 -6.21 7.09
CA THR A 36 1.49 -6.12 8.55
C THR A 36 1.73 -7.51 9.15
N HIS A 37 0.91 -8.49 8.81
CA HIS A 37 1.13 -9.89 9.23
C HIS A 37 2.46 -10.43 8.74
N PHE A 38 2.81 -10.17 7.47
CA PHE A 38 4.09 -10.58 6.92
C PHE A 38 5.28 -10.01 7.72
N LEU A 39 5.27 -8.70 8.02
CA LEU A 39 6.30 -8.06 8.85
C LEU A 39 6.42 -8.72 10.24
N ILE A 40 5.29 -9.00 10.91
CA ILE A 40 5.27 -9.66 12.21
C ILE A 40 5.91 -11.06 12.12
N ILE A 41 5.53 -11.85 11.11
CA ILE A 41 6.06 -13.19 10.90
C ILE A 41 7.57 -13.15 10.64
N GLN A 42 8.04 -12.26 9.78
CA GLN A 42 9.47 -12.12 9.50
C GLN A 42 10.26 -11.71 10.74
N THR A 43 9.69 -10.84 11.59
CA THR A 43 10.30 -10.47 12.87
C THR A 43 10.37 -11.67 13.83
N LYS A 44 9.31 -12.47 13.93
CA LYS A 44 9.26 -13.68 14.76
C LYS A 44 10.27 -14.73 14.28
N HIS A 45 10.33 -15.00 12.97
CA HIS A 45 11.29 -15.94 12.38
C HIS A 45 12.74 -15.51 12.62
N ARG A 46 13.04 -14.22 12.47
CA ARG A 46 14.36 -13.66 12.75
C ARG A 46 14.76 -13.84 14.22
N SER A 47 13.85 -13.55 15.14
CA SER A 47 14.07 -13.73 16.59
C SER A 47 14.35 -15.20 16.93
N GLN A 48 13.62 -16.15 16.32
CA GLN A 48 13.85 -17.59 16.53
C GLN A 48 15.19 -18.08 15.97
N LYS A 49 15.64 -17.51 14.84
CA LYS A 49 16.85 -17.94 14.14
C LYS A 49 18.14 -17.35 14.72
N TYR A 50 18.07 -16.13 15.27
CA TYR A 50 19.26 -15.37 15.67
C TYR A 50 19.22 -14.83 17.12
N GLY A 51 18.11 -14.95 17.85
CA GLY A 51 17.89 -14.29 19.14
C GLY A 51 17.96 -15.20 20.39
N ASN A 52 18.16 -14.56 21.55
CA ASN A 52 18.05 -15.13 22.90
C ASN A 52 16.83 -14.46 23.57
N ARG A 53 15.85 -15.26 24.05
CA ARG A 53 14.40 -14.92 24.13
C ARG A 53 13.98 -13.63 24.87
N ASP A 54 14.81 -13.02 25.72
CA ASP A 54 14.39 -11.93 26.62
C ASP A 54 14.90 -10.53 26.24
N ALA A 55 15.92 -10.40 25.38
CA ALA A 55 16.48 -9.11 24.92
C ALA A 55 15.93 -8.65 23.55
N ASP A 56 15.06 -9.44 22.93
CA ASP A 56 14.70 -9.34 21.50
C ASP A 56 13.67 -8.25 21.18
N ALA A 57 12.71 -7.95 22.05
CA ALA A 57 11.59 -7.06 21.71
C ALA A 57 12.05 -5.61 21.43
N LEU A 58 12.89 -5.06 22.31
CA LEU A 58 13.42 -3.70 22.16
C LEU A 58 14.40 -3.60 20.99
N TRP A 59 15.23 -4.64 20.79
CA TRP A 59 16.14 -4.72 19.66
C TRP A 59 15.36 -4.78 18.34
N ASN A 60 14.34 -5.64 18.24
CA ASN A 60 13.49 -5.76 17.05
C ASN A 60 12.79 -4.45 16.72
N LEU A 61 12.28 -3.74 17.73
CA LEU A 61 11.65 -2.44 17.55
C LEU A 61 12.63 -1.40 16.97
N LYS A 62 13.83 -1.28 17.56
CA LYS A 62 14.86 -0.35 17.06
C LYS A 62 15.26 -0.66 15.63
N THR A 63 15.42 -1.94 15.35
CA THR A 63 15.74 -2.49 14.04
C THR A 63 14.67 -2.17 12.99
N ILE A 64 13.40 -2.45 13.28
CA ILE A 64 12.28 -2.19 12.38
C ILE A 64 12.17 -0.70 12.08
N LEU A 65 12.32 0.16 13.09
CA LEU A 65 12.32 1.60 12.90
C LEU A 65 13.45 2.06 11.96
N SER A 66 14.63 1.49 12.10
CA SER A 66 15.79 1.79 11.24
C SER A 66 15.54 1.35 9.79
N LEU A 67 14.94 0.17 9.59
CA LEU A 67 14.51 -0.30 8.26
C LEU A 67 13.41 0.57 7.64
N CYS A 68 12.43 1.00 8.43
CA CYS A 68 11.38 1.91 7.98
C CYS A 68 11.98 3.26 7.54
N LYS A 69 12.92 3.81 8.33
CA LYS A 69 13.64 5.04 7.99
C LYS A 69 14.41 4.89 6.68
N LEU A 70 15.16 3.80 6.52
CA LEU A 70 15.88 3.52 5.28
C LEU A 70 14.93 3.46 4.08
N ALA A 71 13.82 2.72 4.22
CA ALA A 71 12.83 2.57 3.16
C ALA A 71 12.24 3.92 2.72
N PHE A 72 11.92 4.79 3.68
CA PHE A 72 11.44 6.14 3.41
C PHE A 72 12.48 6.99 2.67
N GLN A 73 13.72 7.04 3.16
CA GLN A 73 14.79 7.82 2.54
C GLN A 73 15.12 7.33 1.13
N GLN A 74 15.15 6.02 0.91
CA GLN A 74 15.42 5.47 -0.42
C GLN A 74 14.23 5.66 -1.37
N LEU A 75 12.99 5.57 -0.88
CA LEU A 75 11.80 5.87 -1.69
C LEU A 75 11.79 7.33 -2.12
N GLU A 76 12.12 8.25 -1.22
CA GLU A 76 12.26 9.69 -1.48
C GLU A 76 13.34 9.99 -2.52
N LYS A 77 14.49 9.32 -2.44
CA LYS A 77 15.57 9.43 -3.44
C LYS A 77 15.22 8.75 -4.78
N GLY A 78 14.17 7.93 -4.84
CA GLY A 78 13.83 7.10 -6.00
C GLY A 78 14.80 5.92 -6.22
N ASN A 79 15.51 5.52 -5.17
CA ASN A 79 16.52 4.48 -5.22
C ASN A 79 15.91 3.09 -4.95
N LEU A 80 16.25 2.12 -5.80
CA LEU A 80 15.95 0.70 -5.59
C LEU A 80 17.14 -0.07 -4.99
N ILE A 81 18.34 0.48 -5.16
CA ILE A 81 19.60 -0.09 -4.67
C ILE A 81 20.26 0.97 -3.79
N PHE A 82 20.83 0.53 -2.68
CA PHE A 82 21.49 1.37 -1.69
C PHE A 82 22.77 0.68 -1.17
N TYR A 83 23.63 1.45 -0.50
CA TYR A 83 24.98 1.04 -0.13
C TYR A 83 25.15 0.94 1.39
N GLU A 84 26.35 0.54 1.83
CA GLU A 84 26.67 0.46 3.26
C GLU A 84 26.50 1.80 3.98
N GLU A 85 26.78 2.90 3.30
CA GLU A 85 26.62 4.26 3.84
C GLU A 85 25.16 4.56 4.17
N ASP A 86 24.23 4.21 3.28
CA ASP A 86 22.79 4.42 3.49
C ASP A 86 22.27 3.61 4.69
N LEU A 87 22.80 2.39 4.89
CA LEU A 87 22.51 1.56 6.07
C LEU A 87 22.97 2.25 7.36
N ARG A 88 24.22 2.75 7.37
CA ARG A 88 24.80 3.44 8.53
C ARG A 88 24.06 4.73 8.87
N GLU A 89 23.67 5.52 7.87
CA GLU A 89 22.84 6.74 8.05
C GLU A 89 21.45 6.44 8.64
N SER A 90 20.94 5.24 8.36
CA SER A 90 19.68 4.74 8.90
C SER A 90 19.82 4.09 10.27
N GLY A 91 21.04 3.93 10.78
CA GLY A 91 21.33 3.30 12.08
C GLY A 91 21.37 1.77 12.05
N ILE A 92 21.56 1.18 10.88
CA ILE A 92 21.67 -0.28 10.67
C ILE A 92 23.15 -0.67 10.56
N ASP A 93 23.58 -1.63 11.38
CA ASP A 93 24.90 -2.24 11.22
C ASP A 93 24.93 -3.08 9.92
N VAL A 94 25.95 -2.86 9.10
CA VAL A 94 26.14 -3.59 7.83
C VAL A 94 26.18 -5.10 8.04
N THR A 95 26.75 -5.56 9.17
CA THR A 95 26.80 -6.98 9.51
C THR A 95 25.41 -7.55 9.80
N GLU A 96 24.50 -6.73 10.34
CA GLU A 96 23.12 -7.07 10.62
C GLU A 96 22.21 -6.97 9.39
N ALA A 97 22.60 -6.25 8.33
CA ALA A 97 21.79 -6.10 7.11
C ALA A 97 21.48 -7.46 6.44
N SER A 98 22.43 -8.39 6.50
CA SER A 98 22.27 -9.78 6.00
C SER A 98 21.21 -10.59 6.76
N VAL A 99 20.85 -10.18 7.97
CA VAL A 99 19.89 -10.86 8.85
C VAL A 99 18.45 -10.59 8.41
N TYR A 100 18.22 -9.59 7.54
CA TYR A 100 16.89 -9.20 7.05
C TYR A 100 16.49 -9.85 5.74
N SER A 101 16.99 -11.05 5.41
CA SER A 101 16.79 -11.72 4.11
C SER A 101 15.34 -11.83 3.62
N GLY A 102 14.36 -11.63 4.51
CA GLY A 102 12.93 -11.57 4.21
C GLY A 102 12.37 -10.21 3.79
N MET A 103 13.11 -9.12 4.00
CA MET A 103 12.71 -7.73 3.76
C MET A 103 13.76 -6.99 2.90
N CYS A 104 15.04 -7.21 3.18
CA CYS A 104 16.19 -6.64 2.50
C CYS A 104 17.19 -7.75 2.14
N THR A 105 17.79 -7.67 0.96
CA THR A 105 18.82 -8.62 0.50
C THR A 105 20.13 -7.92 0.21
N GLU A 106 21.23 -8.56 0.59
CA GLU A 106 22.57 -8.22 0.13
C GLU A 106 22.77 -8.79 -1.28
N ILE A 107 23.34 -7.98 -2.17
CA ILE A 107 23.73 -8.33 -3.53
C ILE A 107 25.22 -7.98 -3.66
N PHE A 108 26.01 -8.90 -4.20
CA PHE A 108 27.42 -8.64 -4.45
C PHE A 108 27.61 -7.90 -5.78
N ARG A 109 28.40 -6.83 -5.77
CA ARG A 109 28.89 -6.17 -6.99
C ARG A 109 30.39 -6.39 -7.12
N GLU A 110 30.78 -7.20 -8.08
CA GLU A 110 32.19 -7.48 -8.40
C GLU A 110 32.69 -6.48 -9.45
N GLU A 111 33.47 -5.48 -9.04
CA GLU A 111 34.16 -4.57 -9.96
C GLU A 111 35.58 -5.10 -10.22
N ALA A 112 35.78 -5.72 -11.38
CA ALA A 112 37.07 -6.10 -11.97
C ALA A 112 38.10 -6.74 -11.00
N GLY A 113 37.64 -7.63 -10.11
CA GLY A 113 38.49 -8.50 -9.29
C GLY A 113 39.30 -7.84 -8.16
N LEU A 114 39.20 -6.52 -7.95
CA LEU A 114 39.97 -5.80 -6.93
C LEU A 114 39.12 -5.21 -5.80
N TYR A 115 37.83 -4.95 -6.03
CA TYR A 115 36.88 -4.49 -5.01
C TYR A 115 35.55 -5.24 -5.13
N GLN A 116 35.17 -6.01 -4.10
CA GLN A 116 33.82 -6.52 -3.92
C GLN A 116 33.03 -5.52 -3.07
N GLY A 117 32.28 -4.65 -3.74
CA GLY A 117 31.35 -3.75 -3.07
C GLY A 117 30.06 -4.49 -2.72
N LYS A 118 29.55 -4.32 -1.50
CA LYS A 118 28.22 -4.80 -1.12
C LYS A 118 27.18 -3.76 -1.56
N VAL A 119 26.16 -4.21 -2.26
CA VAL A 119 24.98 -3.39 -2.57
C VAL A 119 23.75 -4.08 -2.00
N PHE A 120 22.73 -3.32 -1.65
CA PHE A 120 21.56 -3.83 -0.97
C PHE A 120 20.30 -3.35 -1.68
N CYS A 121 19.23 -4.13 -1.60
CA CYS A 121 17.91 -3.71 -2.02
C CYS A 121 16.84 -4.34 -1.13
N PHE A 122 15.64 -3.76 -1.13
CA PHE A 122 14.48 -4.46 -0.61
C PHE A 122 14.11 -5.61 -1.55
N VAL A 123 13.60 -6.72 -0.99
CA VAL A 123 13.21 -7.91 -1.77
C VAL A 123 12.23 -7.55 -2.89
N HIS A 124 11.39 -6.53 -2.66
CA HIS A 124 10.52 -5.96 -3.68
C HIS A 124 10.16 -4.51 -3.35
N LEU A 125 9.87 -3.69 -4.37
CA LEU A 125 9.50 -2.28 -4.22
C LEU A 125 8.29 -2.08 -3.29
N SER A 126 7.30 -2.97 -3.35
CA SER A 126 6.13 -2.90 -2.46
C SER A 126 6.48 -3.04 -0.97
N ILE A 127 7.56 -3.77 -0.64
CA ILE A 127 8.04 -3.88 0.75
C ILE A 127 8.70 -2.56 1.16
N GLN A 128 9.47 -1.93 0.27
CA GLN A 128 10.02 -0.59 0.48
C GLN A 128 8.89 0.44 0.69
N GLU A 129 7.88 0.46 -0.17
CA GLU A 129 6.74 1.37 -0.04
C GLU A 129 5.94 1.14 1.25
N PHE A 130 5.72 -0.12 1.65
CA PHE A 130 5.06 -0.46 2.91
C PHE A 130 5.85 0.04 4.13
N LEU A 131 7.15 -0.24 4.17
CA LEU A 131 8.02 0.19 5.27
C LEU A 131 8.16 1.72 5.33
N ALA A 132 8.18 2.39 4.18
CA ALA A 132 8.16 3.84 4.09
C ALA A 132 6.84 4.43 4.62
N ALA A 133 5.69 3.84 4.26
CA ALA A 133 4.39 4.25 4.79
C ALA A 133 4.32 4.04 6.31
N LEU A 134 4.85 2.91 6.79
CA LEU A 134 4.97 2.64 8.22
C LEU A 134 5.87 3.66 8.93
N TYR A 135 6.97 4.10 8.32
CA TYR A 135 7.80 5.17 8.87
C TYR A 135 7.00 6.47 9.09
N VAL A 136 6.26 6.91 8.07
CA VAL A 136 5.46 8.14 8.15
C VAL A 136 4.37 8.00 9.21
N PHE A 137 3.66 6.87 9.23
CA PHE A 137 2.65 6.59 10.24
C PHE A 137 3.22 6.63 11.66
N LEU A 138 4.33 5.93 11.91
CA LEU A 138 4.98 5.90 13.23
C LEU A 138 5.55 7.25 13.63
N HIS A 139 6.10 8.01 12.69
CA HIS A 139 6.59 9.37 12.95
C HIS A 139 5.42 10.27 13.38
N PHE A 140 4.31 10.23 12.65
CA PHE A 140 3.11 11.00 12.98
C PHE A 140 2.56 10.62 14.36
N SER A 141 2.40 9.33 14.66
CA SER A 141 1.92 8.84 15.96
C SER A 141 2.87 9.18 17.12
N LYS A 142 4.20 9.21 16.88
CA LYS A 142 5.21 9.53 17.90
C LYS A 142 5.46 11.03 18.07
N ARG A 143 5.01 11.89 17.15
CA ARG A 143 5.14 13.35 17.29
C ARG A 143 4.34 13.90 18.49
N GLU A 144 3.35 13.14 18.97
CA GLU A 144 2.71 13.36 20.26
C GLU A 144 3.64 13.11 21.48
N SER A 145 4.86 12.58 21.30
CA SER A 145 5.78 12.16 22.38
C SER A 145 7.29 12.47 22.21
N ASN A 146 7.68 13.46 21.39
CA ASN A 146 9.05 14.01 21.23
C ASN A 146 10.03 13.22 20.33
N MET A 147 9.84 13.22 19.01
CA MET A 147 10.92 12.93 18.04
C MET A 147 11.54 14.25 17.54
N PRO A 148 12.87 14.33 17.37
CA PRO A 148 13.52 15.54 16.86
C PRO A 148 13.14 15.81 15.40
N ASP A 149 12.68 17.04 15.12
CA ASP A 149 12.40 17.52 13.77
C ASP A 149 13.69 17.51 12.93
N GLN A 150 13.73 16.71 11.87
CA GLN A 150 14.75 16.80 10.83
C GLN A 150 14.18 17.66 9.70
N HIS A 151 14.65 18.90 9.61
CA HIS A 151 14.28 19.81 8.52
C HIS A 151 14.90 19.34 7.20
N HIS A 152 14.07 18.80 6.31
CA HIS A 152 14.45 18.48 4.94
C HIS A 152 13.35 18.92 3.96
N THR A 153 13.74 19.52 2.83
CA THR A 153 12.88 20.22 1.85
C THR A 153 12.51 19.33 0.66
N SER A 154 11.82 18.22 0.90
CA SER A 154 11.33 17.33 -0.18
C SER A 154 9.81 17.17 -0.15
N GLN A 155 9.27 16.56 -1.21
CA GLN A 155 7.84 16.25 -1.33
C GLN A 155 7.36 15.23 -0.29
N LEU A 156 8.10 14.16 0.02
CA LEU A 156 7.68 13.21 1.05
C LEU A 156 7.82 13.79 2.47
N ASN A 157 8.78 14.70 2.69
CA ASN A 157 8.95 15.33 4.00
C ASN A 157 7.78 16.24 4.40
N SER A 158 6.99 16.73 3.43
CA SER A 158 5.76 17.48 3.78
C SER A 158 4.78 16.63 4.59
N LEU A 159 4.79 15.29 4.41
CA LEU A 159 3.98 14.36 5.19
C LEU A 159 4.38 14.37 6.67
N LEU A 160 5.68 14.47 6.97
CA LEU A 160 6.19 14.50 8.34
C LEU A 160 5.81 15.80 9.07
N SER A 161 5.49 16.86 8.32
CA SER A 161 5.09 18.15 8.87
C SER A 161 3.61 18.26 9.23
N ALA A 162 2.78 17.28 8.86
CA ALA A 162 1.35 17.31 9.11
C ALA A 162 1.02 17.33 10.61
N ASN A 163 0.03 18.15 10.98
CA ASN A 163 -0.41 18.32 12.37
C ASN A 163 -1.65 17.50 12.71
N LYS A 164 -2.46 17.15 11.70
CA LYS A 164 -3.69 16.38 11.86
C LYS A 164 -3.67 15.17 10.93
N PRO A 165 -4.34 14.06 11.31
CA PRO A 165 -4.43 12.85 10.50
C PRO A 165 -5.02 13.12 9.11
N HIS A 166 -6.08 13.93 9.07
CA HIS A 166 -6.71 14.34 7.83
C HIS A 166 -5.77 15.12 6.92
N ASP A 167 -4.99 16.06 7.47
CA ASP A 167 -4.03 16.87 6.70
C ASP A 167 -2.91 15.98 6.10
N LEU A 168 -2.45 14.99 6.88
CA LEU A 168 -1.51 13.97 6.42
C LEU A 168 -2.07 13.20 5.22
N HIS A 169 -3.31 12.69 5.34
CA HIS A 169 -3.93 11.91 4.28
C HIS A 169 -4.21 12.73 3.02
N GLN A 170 -4.73 13.96 3.15
CA GLN A 170 -4.96 14.83 2.01
C GLN A 170 -3.65 15.12 1.26
N THR A 171 -2.58 15.42 2.00
CA THR A 171 -1.25 15.64 1.44
C THR A 171 -0.76 14.40 0.71
N ALA A 172 -0.89 13.22 1.30
CA ALA A 172 -0.49 11.96 0.67
C ALA A 172 -1.28 11.66 -0.62
N VAL A 173 -2.60 11.86 -0.59
CA VAL A 173 -3.48 11.70 -1.77
C VAL A 173 -3.05 12.65 -2.89
N ASP A 174 -2.83 13.93 -2.57
CA ASP A 174 -2.42 14.92 -3.58
C ASP A 174 -1.03 14.63 -4.15
N LEU A 175 -0.08 14.17 -3.33
CA LEU A 175 1.25 13.75 -3.79
C LEU A 175 1.17 12.57 -4.75
N ALA A 176 0.40 11.53 -4.42
CA ALA A 176 0.22 10.37 -5.29
C ALA A 176 -0.48 10.72 -6.61
N LEU A 177 -1.45 11.64 -6.59
CA LEU A 177 -2.16 12.08 -7.79
C LEU A 177 -1.33 12.98 -8.71
N ARG A 178 -0.42 13.78 -8.15
CA ARG A 178 0.54 14.59 -8.94
C ARG A 178 1.60 13.73 -9.64
N ASN A 179 1.80 12.51 -9.15
CA ASN A 179 2.79 11.62 -9.70
C ASN A 179 2.22 10.82 -10.88
N GLU A 180 2.70 11.12 -12.09
CA GLU A 180 2.23 10.49 -13.31
C GLU A 180 2.60 9.00 -13.44
N ASN A 181 3.71 8.56 -12.83
CA ASN A 181 4.18 7.18 -12.94
C ASN A 181 3.63 6.24 -11.84
N GLY A 182 2.91 6.80 -10.86
CA GLY A 182 2.27 6.04 -9.79
C GLY A 182 3.20 5.37 -8.80
N HIS A 183 4.44 5.82 -8.68
CA HIS A 183 5.39 5.25 -7.72
C HIS A 183 5.00 5.42 -6.24
N LEU A 184 3.95 6.20 -5.93
CA LEU A 184 3.42 6.38 -4.58
C LEU A 184 2.07 5.66 -4.37
N ASP A 185 1.60 4.88 -5.34
CA ASP A 185 0.26 4.30 -5.28
C ASP A 185 0.14 3.27 -4.15
N LEU A 186 1.11 2.35 -4.02
CA LEU A 186 1.10 1.39 -2.93
C LEU A 186 1.44 2.06 -1.61
N PHE A 187 2.42 2.98 -1.60
CA PHE A 187 2.71 3.81 -0.43
C PHE A 187 1.45 4.47 0.16
N LEU A 188 0.64 5.13 -0.68
CA LEU A 188 -0.60 5.79 -0.26
C LEU A 188 -1.59 4.78 0.33
N ARG A 189 -1.81 3.66 -0.36
CA ARG A 189 -2.71 2.59 0.09
C ARG A 189 -2.30 2.07 1.47
N PHE A 190 -1.01 1.81 1.67
CA PHE A 190 -0.48 1.36 2.95
C PHE A 190 -0.65 2.41 4.05
N LEU A 191 -0.34 3.68 3.78
CA LEU A 191 -0.48 4.75 4.76
C LEU A 191 -1.93 4.91 5.25
N LEU A 192 -2.89 4.84 4.32
CA LEU A 192 -4.31 4.89 4.64
C LEU A 192 -4.78 3.65 5.40
N GLY A 193 -4.35 2.45 4.98
CA GLY A 193 -4.67 1.22 5.69
C GLY A 193 -4.12 1.20 7.13
N LEU A 194 -2.88 1.67 7.34
CA LEU A 194 -2.23 1.76 8.66
C LEU A 194 -2.99 2.68 9.63
N SER A 195 -3.79 3.59 9.10
CA SER A 195 -4.61 4.52 9.88
C SER A 195 -5.87 3.88 10.49
N LEU A 196 -6.23 2.66 10.06
CA LEU A 196 -7.33 1.91 10.66
C LEU A 196 -6.92 1.25 11.97
N GLU A 197 -7.80 1.34 12.96
CA GLU A 197 -7.60 0.75 14.30
C GLU A 197 -7.31 -0.77 14.24
N SER A 198 -7.90 -1.50 13.29
CA SER A 198 -7.63 -2.94 13.11
C SER A 198 -6.17 -3.22 12.77
N ASN A 199 -5.56 -2.43 11.87
CA ASN A 199 -4.14 -2.55 11.52
C ASN A 199 -3.23 -2.08 12.66
N GLN A 200 -3.64 -1.03 13.38
CA GLN A 200 -2.89 -0.55 14.55
C GLN A 200 -2.83 -1.57 15.67
N LYS A 201 -3.95 -2.26 15.95
CA LYS A 201 -4.00 -3.36 16.93
C LYS A 201 -3.03 -4.48 16.59
N LEU A 202 -2.92 -4.86 15.32
CA LEU A 202 -1.93 -5.86 14.87
C LEU A 202 -0.49 -5.39 15.11
N LEU A 203 -0.22 -4.10 14.93
CA LEU A 203 1.11 -3.52 15.15
C LEU A 203 1.48 -3.35 16.63
N GLN A 204 0.52 -3.32 17.57
CA GLN A 204 0.83 -3.16 19.00
C GLN A 204 1.72 -4.28 19.55
N ASP A 205 1.57 -5.50 19.05
CA ASP A 205 2.40 -6.65 19.41
C ASP A 205 3.88 -6.46 19.00
N LEU A 206 4.11 -5.66 17.96
CA LEU A 206 5.43 -5.38 17.40
C LEU A 206 6.01 -4.05 17.89
N LEU A 207 5.13 -3.07 18.08
CA LEU A 207 5.43 -1.67 18.37
C LEU A 207 4.46 -1.16 19.45
N PRO A 208 4.68 -1.50 20.74
CA PRO A 208 3.76 -1.16 21.82
C PRO A 208 3.63 0.34 22.11
N GLN A 209 4.50 1.18 21.52
CA GLN A 209 4.43 2.65 21.64
C GLN A 209 3.43 3.30 20.68
N THR A 210 2.79 2.54 19.79
CA THR A 210 1.72 3.08 18.93
C THR A 210 0.43 3.16 19.74
N GLY A 211 0.12 4.35 20.27
CA GLY A 211 -1.16 4.59 20.94
C GLY A 211 -2.34 4.25 20.02
N SER A 212 -3.39 3.65 20.56
CA SER A 212 -4.64 3.38 19.83
C SER A 212 -5.48 4.65 19.72
N SER A 213 -5.02 5.63 18.93
CA SER A 213 -5.87 6.74 18.52
C SER A 213 -6.53 6.35 17.21
N SER A 214 -7.82 6.01 17.24
CA SER A 214 -8.58 5.84 16.00
C SER A 214 -8.53 7.16 15.23
N LEU A 215 -7.90 7.13 14.06
CA LEU A 215 -7.87 8.29 13.18
C LEU A 215 -9.25 8.40 12.54
N ASN A 216 -9.93 9.54 12.68
CA ASN A 216 -11.20 9.73 11.98
C ASN A 216 -10.95 9.73 10.46
N THR A 217 -11.35 8.65 9.79
CA THR A 217 -11.15 8.46 8.35
C THR A 217 -12.30 9.02 7.52
N GLU A 218 -13.41 9.46 8.12
CA GLU A 218 -14.61 9.90 7.39
C GLU A 218 -14.33 11.08 6.46
N GLU A 219 -13.59 12.08 6.94
CA GLU A 219 -13.18 13.24 6.13
C GLU A 219 -12.24 12.83 5.00
N THR A 220 -11.35 11.85 5.27
CA THR A 220 -10.43 11.30 4.27
C THR A 220 -11.19 10.55 3.17
N VAL A 221 -12.19 9.76 3.53
CA VAL A 221 -13.07 9.05 2.59
C VAL A 221 -13.81 10.05 1.71
N LYS A 222 -14.43 11.09 2.30
CA LYS A 222 -15.11 12.16 1.54
C LYS A 222 -14.16 12.85 0.56
N TYR A 223 -12.93 13.13 0.99
CA TYR A 223 -11.91 13.73 0.13
C TYR A 223 -11.53 12.82 -1.05
N ILE A 224 -11.29 11.54 -0.81
CA ILE A 224 -10.96 10.56 -1.87
C ILE A 224 -12.13 10.44 -2.85
N GLN A 225 -13.37 10.36 -2.36
CA GLN A 225 -14.57 10.32 -3.22
C GLN A 225 -14.71 11.58 -4.08
N GLN A 226 -14.38 12.76 -3.54
CA GLN A 226 -14.32 13.99 -4.31
C GLN A 226 -13.25 13.89 -5.41
N LYS A 227 -12.03 13.45 -5.09
CA LYS A 227 -10.95 13.29 -6.06
C LYS A 227 -11.30 12.31 -7.17
N ILE A 228 -12.01 11.21 -6.88
CA ILE A 228 -12.49 10.27 -7.89
C ILE A 228 -13.36 10.95 -8.96
N ARG A 229 -14.21 11.92 -8.54
CA ARG A 229 -15.07 12.68 -9.46
C ARG A 229 -14.27 13.64 -10.33
N GLU A 230 -13.19 14.21 -9.80
CA GLU A 230 -12.36 15.22 -10.47
C GLU A 230 -11.27 14.61 -11.37
N VAL A 231 -10.67 13.49 -10.96
CA VAL A 231 -9.48 12.90 -11.60
C VAL A 231 -9.84 12.31 -12.96
N PRO A 232 -9.26 12.77 -14.08
CA PRO A 232 -9.59 12.26 -15.42
C PRO A 232 -8.86 10.95 -15.75
N ASN A 233 -7.72 10.69 -15.12
CA ASN A 233 -6.89 9.52 -15.42
C ASN A 233 -7.49 8.24 -14.80
N PRO A 234 -7.80 7.19 -15.60
CA PRO A 234 -8.45 5.98 -15.11
C PRO A 234 -7.58 5.16 -14.16
N GLU A 235 -6.27 5.12 -14.36
CA GLU A 235 -5.35 4.36 -13.50
C GLU A 235 -5.24 5.02 -12.12
N ARG A 236 -5.14 6.35 -12.07
CA ARG A 236 -5.19 7.11 -10.81
C ARG A 236 -6.51 6.90 -10.08
N CYS A 237 -7.62 6.90 -10.83
CA CYS A 237 -8.95 6.65 -10.26
C CYS A 237 -9.07 5.25 -9.66
N ILE A 238 -8.54 4.21 -10.32
CA ILE A 238 -8.49 2.84 -9.80
C ILE A 238 -7.67 2.78 -8.52
N ASN A 239 -6.53 3.48 -8.46
CA ASN A 239 -5.74 3.55 -7.22
C ASN A 239 -6.54 4.17 -6.06
N LEU A 240 -7.32 5.23 -6.31
CA LEU A 240 -8.19 5.81 -5.28
C LEU A 240 -9.30 4.85 -4.82
N PHE A 241 -9.84 4.00 -5.68
CA PHE A 241 -10.76 2.93 -5.25
C PHE A 241 -10.06 1.88 -4.39
N HIS A 242 -8.82 1.52 -4.71
CA HIS A 242 -8.02 0.68 -3.82
C HIS A 242 -7.78 1.35 -2.47
N CYS A 243 -7.60 2.66 -2.43
CA CYS A 243 -7.48 3.41 -1.17
C CYS A 243 -8.77 3.35 -0.33
N LEU A 244 -9.95 3.47 -0.95
CA LEU A 244 -11.24 3.29 -0.27
C LEU A 244 -11.38 1.87 0.29
N ASN A 245 -10.94 0.84 -0.46
CA ASN A 245 -10.92 -0.53 0.03
C ASN A 245 -9.97 -0.70 1.23
N GLU A 246 -8.78 -0.10 1.23
CA GLU A 246 -7.87 -0.14 2.39
C GLU A 246 -8.46 0.56 3.62
N LEU A 247 -9.34 1.54 3.41
CA LEU A 247 -10.09 2.24 4.47
C LEU A 247 -11.40 1.54 4.87
N ASN A 248 -11.69 0.34 4.33
CA ASN A 248 -12.93 -0.39 4.53
C ASN A 248 -14.20 0.42 4.19
N ASP A 249 -14.14 1.31 3.19
CA ASP A 249 -15.31 2.03 2.68
C ASP A 249 -15.82 1.39 1.37
N PRO A 250 -16.89 0.59 1.41
CA PRO A 250 -17.43 -0.06 0.21
C PRO A 250 -18.46 0.80 -0.53
N SER A 251 -18.75 2.03 -0.09
CA SER A 251 -19.93 2.81 -0.47
C SER A 251 -20.17 2.92 -1.99
N LEU A 252 -19.18 3.39 -2.74
CA LEU A 252 -19.26 3.52 -4.21
C LEU A 252 -19.25 2.17 -4.93
N VAL A 253 -18.58 1.18 -4.36
CA VAL A 253 -18.49 -0.18 -4.92
C VAL A 253 -19.83 -0.90 -4.78
N ASP A 254 -20.49 -0.76 -3.62
CA ASP A 254 -21.77 -1.38 -3.33
C ASP A 254 -22.92 -0.76 -4.13
N GLU A 255 -22.86 0.55 -4.39
CA GLU A 255 -23.78 1.22 -5.31
C GLU A 255 -23.74 0.58 -6.70
N VAL A 256 -22.54 0.36 -7.24
CA VAL A 256 -22.34 -0.28 -8.54
C VAL A 256 -22.68 -1.77 -8.52
N LYS A 257 -22.36 -2.51 -7.45
CA LYS A 257 -22.80 -3.90 -7.31
C LYS A 257 -24.33 -3.99 -7.29
N GLY A 258 -25.00 -3.05 -6.64
CA GLY A 258 -26.45 -2.91 -6.66
C GLY A 258 -26.98 -2.66 -8.07
N TYR A 259 -26.34 -1.76 -8.82
CA TYR A 259 -26.63 -1.54 -10.24
C TYR A 259 -26.47 -2.82 -11.08
N LEU A 260 -25.40 -3.59 -10.88
CA LEU A 260 -25.15 -4.84 -11.60
C LEU A 260 -26.19 -5.93 -11.30
N ARG A 261 -26.82 -5.92 -10.13
CA ARG A 261 -27.92 -6.84 -9.77
C ARG A 261 -29.24 -6.49 -10.46
N LYS A 262 -29.42 -5.26 -10.94
CA LYS A 262 -30.61 -4.85 -11.70
C LYS A 262 -30.58 -5.45 -13.11
N GLY A 263 -31.75 -5.77 -13.65
CA GLY A 263 -31.90 -6.19 -15.05
C GLY A 263 -31.55 -5.05 -16.02
N LYS A 264 -31.09 -5.37 -17.23
CA LYS A 264 -30.62 -4.38 -18.21
C LYS A 264 -31.65 -3.27 -18.49
N GLU A 265 -32.94 -3.60 -18.49
CA GLU A 265 -34.03 -2.68 -18.78
C GLU A 265 -34.38 -1.72 -17.62
N THR A 266 -33.93 -2.01 -16.40
CA THR A 266 -34.23 -1.20 -15.18
C THR A 266 -33.01 -0.43 -14.66
N ARG A 267 -31.91 -0.47 -15.42
CA ARG A 267 -30.66 0.23 -15.10
C ARG A 267 -30.75 1.69 -15.56
N GLU A 268 -30.48 2.60 -14.63
CA GLU A 268 -30.31 4.02 -14.90
C GLU A 268 -28.90 4.31 -15.44
N ASP A 269 -28.70 5.43 -16.13
CA ASP A 269 -27.38 5.78 -16.63
C ASP A 269 -26.40 6.08 -15.49
N LEU A 270 -25.19 5.53 -15.60
CA LEU A 270 -24.12 5.76 -14.63
C LEU A 270 -23.39 7.08 -14.91
N SER A 271 -23.11 7.83 -13.84
CA SER A 271 -22.17 8.96 -13.87
C SER A 271 -20.74 8.50 -14.17
N LEU A 272 -19.85 9.44 -14.54
CA LEU A 272 -18.44 9.12 -14.81
C LEU A 272 -17.74 8.48 -13.60
N SER A 273 -18.01 8.93 -12.38
CA SER A 273 -17.45 8.32 -11.17
C SER A 273 -17.98 6.91 -10.93
N GLN A 274 -19.28 6.67 -11.20
CA GLN A 274 -19.86 5.32 -11.10
C GLN A 274 -19.34 4.40 -12.22
N LEU A 275 -19.01 4.92 -13.40
CA LEU A 275 -18.33 4.15 -14.45
C LEU A 275 -16.93 3.74 -14.03
N SER A 276 -16.17 4.61 -13.36
CA SER A 276 -14.89 4.22 -12.77
C SER A 276 -15.05 3.16 -11.67
N ALA A 277 -16.09 3.25 -10.85
CA ALA A 277 -16.42 2.21 -9.87
C ALA A 277 -16.83 0.89 -10.54
N LEU A 278 -17.56 0.93 -11.67
CA LEU A 278 -17.86 -0.23 -12.51
C LEU A 278 -16.59 -0.85 -13.07
N ALA A 279 -15.70 -0.05 -13.63
CA ALA A 279 -14.41 -0.53 -14.10
C ALA A 279 -13.64 -1.25 -13.00
N PHE A 280 -13.59 -0.66 -11.81
CA PHE A 280 -12.96 -1.26 -10.64
C PHE A 280 -13.58 -2.60 -10.23
N VAL A 281 -14.92 -2.67 -10.15
CA VAL A 281 -15.64 -3.91 -9.81
C VAL A 281 -15.37 -5.02 -10.84
N LEU A 282 -15.39 -4.68 -12.14
CA LEU A 282 -15.14 -5.65 -13.20
C LEU A 282 -13.70 -6.18 -13.17
N LEU A 283 -12.72 -5.31 -12.91
CA LEU A 283 -11.31 -5.71 -12.81
C LEU A 283 -10.99 -6.57 -11.58
N LEU A 284 -11.79 -6.45 -10.52
CA LEU A 284 -11.68 -7.28 -9.32
C LEU A 284 -12.52 -8.57 -9.37
N SER A 285 -13.30 -8.77 -10.43
CA SER A 285 -14.08 -9.99 -10.58
C SER A 285 -13.14 -11.17 -10.90
N ASP A 286 -13.42 -12.34 -10.32
CA ASP A 286 -12.71 -13.58 -10.64
C ASP A 286 -13.06 -14.12 -12.04
N GLN A 287 -14.01 -13.50 -12.75
CA GLN A 287 -14.39 -13.89 -14.10
C GLN A 287 -13.38 -13.35 -15.12
N GLU A 288 -12.86 -14.22 -15.99
CA GLU A 288 -12.10 -13.74 -17.15
C GLU A 288 -12.99 -12.80 -17.98
N LEU A 289 -12.49 -11.58 -18.25
CA LEU A 289 -13.15 -10.61 -19.13
C LEU A 289 -13.01 -11.05 -20.59
N GLU A 290 -13.70 -12.13 -20.95
CA GLU A 290 -13.59 -12.76 -22.27
C GLU A 290 -14.18 -11.87 -23.37
N GLU A 291 -15.33 -11.25 -23.10
CA GLU A 291 -15.97 -10.26 -23.96
C GLU A 291 -16.53 -9.11 -23.11
N PHE A 292 -16.11 -7.88 -23.38
CA PHE A 292 -16.66 -6.67 -22.78
C PHE A 292 -17.51 -5.90 -23.80
N ASN A 293 -18.80 -5.76 -23.52
CA ASN A 293 -19.74 -5.06 -24.37
C ASN A 293 -20.24 -3.78 -23.69
N LEU A 294 -19.93 -2.62 -24.28
CA LEU A 294 -20.31 -1.32 -23.72
C LEU A 294 -21.84 -1.13 -23.65
N THR A 295 -22.59 -1.80 -24.54
CA THR A 295 -24.05 -1.70 -24.59
C THR A 295 -24.74 -2.34 -23.37
N ASP A 296 -24.03 -3.15 -22.59
CA ASP A 296 -24.56 -3.82 -21.40
C ASP A 296 -24.71 -2.88 -20.19
N TYR A 297 -24.11 -1.69 -20.27
CA TYR A 297 -23.99 -0.74 -19.18
C TYR A 297 -24.54 0.65 -19.52
N GLY A 298 -25.24 0.80 -20.65
CA GLY A 298 -25.84 2.07 -21.02
C GLY A 298 -26.44 2.13 -22.43
N GLY A 299 -27.50 2.93 -22.55
CA GLY A 299 -28.16 3.24 -23.82
C GLY A 299 -27.31 4.15 -24.73
N TRP A 300 -27.87 4.55 -25.88
CA TRP A 300 -27.16 5.35 -26.88
C TRP A 300 -26.68 6.72 -26.35
N HIS A 301 -27.44 7.34 -25.46
CA HIS A 301 -27.13 8.65 -24.86
C HIS A 301 -26.40 8.56 -23.51
N SER A 302 -26.03 7.34 -23.10
CA SER A 302 -25.42 7.09 -21.80
C SER A 302 -24.00 7.65 -21.74
N PRO A 303 -23.56 8.19 -20.57
CA PRO A 303 -22.20 8.69 -20.40
C PRO A 303 -21.11 7.68 -20.76
N VAL A 304 -21.38 6.36 -20.66
CA VAL A 304 -20.44 5.29 -21.01
C VAL A 304 -19.99 5.33 -22.48
N ARG A 305 -20.81 5.89 -23.36
CA ARG A 305 -20.51 6.04 -24.80
C ARG A 305 -19.88 7.37 -25.18
N SER A 306 -19.63 8.25 -24.21
CA SER A 306 -18.85 9.48 -24.42
C SER A 306 -17.35 9.18 -24.35
N ASP A 307 -16.51 10.03 -24.95
CA ASP A 307 -15.04 9.93 -24.83
C ASP A 307 -14.60 9.86 -23.37
N ALA A 308 -15.21 10.66 -22.49
CA ALA A 308 -14.94 10.66 -21.06
C ALA A 308 -15.32 9.33 -20.40
N GLY A 309 -16.47 8.74 -20.76
CA GLY A 309 -16.90 7.45 -20.24
C GLY A 309 -16.02 6.29 -20.73
N LEU A 310 -15.64 6.30 -22.00
CA LEU A 310 -14.70 5.33 -22.57
C LEU A 310 -13.34 5.41 -21.87
N LEU A 311 -12.85 6.62 -21.59
CA LEU A 311 -11.63 6.81 -20.79
C LEU A 311 -11.77 6.21 -19.40
N ARG A 312 -12.92 6.35 -18.73
CA ARG A 312 -13.16 5.70 -17.42
C ARG A 312 -13.15 4.17 -17.48
N MET A 313 -13.58 3.60 -18.60
CA MET A 313 -13.62 2.14 -18.81
C MET A 313 -12.36 1.56 -19.46
N LEU A 314 -11.37 2.40 -19.80
CA LEU A 314 -10.19 2.01 -20.58
C LEU A 314 -9.44 0.80 -19.99
N SER A 315 -9.32 0.72 -18.66
CA SER A 315 -8.64 -0.40 -18.00
C SER A 315 -9.36 -1.73 -18.20
N VAL A 316 -10.69 -1.74 -18.24
CA VAL A 316 -11.49 -2.95 -18.54
C VAL A 316 -11.29 -3.34 -20.00
N VAL A 317 -11.33 -2.36 -20.91
CA VAL A 317 -11.09 -2.57 -22.34
C VAL A 317 -9.73 -3.23 -22.57
N LYS A 318 -8.67 -2.72 -21.93
CA LYS A 318 -7.31 -3.27 -22.01
C LYS A 318 -7.19 -4.69 -21.42
N ALA A 319 -7.94 -4.99 -20.36
CA ALA A 319 -7.95 -6.30 -19.71
C ALA A 319 -8.80 -7.34 -20.46
N SER A 320 -9.69 -6.91 -21.36
CA SER A 320 -10.64 -7.79 -22.05
C SER A 320 -10.04 -8.43 -23.31
N ARG A 321 -10.38 -9.69 -23.60
CA ARG A 321 -9.90 -10.35 -24.84
C ARG A 321 -10.61 -9.84 -26.09
N ARG A 322 -11.89 -9.50 -25.98
CA ARG A 322 -12.72 -8.95 -27.06
C ARG A 322 -13.54 -7.79 -26.52
N VAL A 323 -13.74 -6.76 -27.36
CA VAL A 323 -14.52 -5.58 -27.02
C VAL A 323 -15.53 -5.33 -28.14
N LYS A 324 -16.80 -5.09 -27.77
CA LYS A 324 -17.89 -4.79 -28.69
C LYS A 324 -18.60 -3.48 -28.35
#